data_AF-A0A3M1EDM8-F1
#
_entry.id   AF-A0A3M1EDM8-F1
#
_cell.length_a   1.000
_cell.length_b   1.000
_cell.length_c   1.000
_cell.angle_alpha   90.00
_cell.angle_beta   90.00
_cell.angle_gamma   90.00
#
_symmetry.space_group_name_H-M   'P 1'
#
loop_
_entity.id
_entity.type
_entity.pdbx_description
1 polymer ?
#
loop_
_entity_poly.entity_id
_entity_poly.type
_entity_poly.pdbx_seq_one_letter_code
_entity_poly.pdbx_strand_id
1 'polypeptide(L)' 'MNYNDHAPPHFHARYQDYEVTLEIQTGIVTGVMPKRALRMLFEWLENNQDELMENWERARKRKPLQKIPPLA' A
#
# COMPACT_ATOMS: atom_id res chain seq x y z
N MET A 1 -3.56 -0.42 -16.70
CA MET A 1 -2.39 -0.08 -15.86
C MET A 1 -1.20 -0.90 -16.30
N ASN A 2 -0.16 -0.25 -16.82
CA ASN A 2 1.11 -0.88 -17.16
C ASN A 2 1.93 -1.04 -15.87
N TYR A 3 1.88 -2.22 -15.25
CA TYR A 3 2.61 -2.52 -14.00
C TYR A 3 4.14 -2.41 -14.11
N ASN A 4 4.69 -2.30 -15.32
CA ASN A 4 6.12 -2.15 -15.56
C ASN A 4 6.63 -0.70 -15.44
N ASP A 5 5.76 0.32 -15.52
CA ASP A 5 6.15 1.73 -15.34
C ASP A 5 5.80 2.29 -13.95
N HIS A 6 5.25 1.46 -13.05
CA HIS A 6 4.86 1.87 -11.70
C HIS A 6 5.91 1.50 -10.66
N ALA A 7 7.18 1.81 -10.90
CA ALA A 7 8.15 1.82 -9.81
C ALA A 7 8.04 3.15 -9.04
N PRO A 8 8.14 3.19 -7.71
CA PRO A 8 8.38 2.09 -6.76
C PRO A 8 7.09 1.33 -6.33
N PRO A 9 7.21 0.14 -5.69
CA PRO A 9 6.08 -0.60 -5.12
C PRO A 9 5.29 0.25 -4.13
N HIS A 10 3.99 0.42 -4.36
CA HIS A 10 3.12 1.24 -3.51
C HIS A 10 1.70 0.68 -3.43
N PHE A 11 0.96 1.13 -2.41
CA PHE A 11 -0.47 0.92 -2.29
C PHE A 11 -1.20 2.23 -2.03
N HIS A 12 -2.49 2.27 -2.37
CA HIS A 12 -3.37 3.41 -2.11
C HIS A 12 -4.16 3.17 -0.83
N ALA A 13 -4.31 4.21 -0.02
CA ALA A 13 -5.16 4.22 1.15
C ALA A 13 -6.11 5.41 1.10
N ARG A 14 -7.37 5.17 1.50
CA ARG A 14 -8.42 6.19 1.56
C ARG A 14 -9.06 6.20 2.93
N TYR A 15 -9.33 7.41 3.43
CA TYR A 15 -10.00 7.63 4.71
C TYR A 15 -10.90 8.85 4.59
N GLN A 16 -12.22 8.66 4.57
CA GLN A 16 -13.18 9.75 4.27
C GLN A 16 -12.80 10.44 2.94
N ASP A 17 -12.61 11.76 2.96
CA ASP A 17 -12.22 12.58 1.81
C ASP A 17 -10.70 12.62 1.57
N TYR A 18 -9.92 11.87 2.36
CA TYR A 18 -8.47 11.81 2.27
C TYR A 18 -7.99 10.61 1.45
N GLU A 19 -6.97 10.83 0.63
CA GLU A 19 -6.31 9.79 -0.17
C GLU A 19 -4.80 9.99 -0.11
N VAL A 20 -4.08 8.88 0.07
CA VAL A 20 -2.63 8.82 0.01
C VAL A 20 -2.16 7.59 -0.74
N THR A 21 -0.95 7.69 -1.27
CA THR A 21 -0.17 6.57 -1.78
C THR A 21 1.01 6.35 -0.84
N LEU A 22 1.26 5.10 -0.44
CA LEU A 22 2.40 4.73 0.39
C LEU A 22 3.32 3.77 -0.36
N GLU A 23 4.60 4.12 -0.42
CA GLU A 23 5.64 3.21 -0.87
C GLU A 23 5.84 2.08 0.16
N ILE A 24 5.76 0.83 -0.30
CA ILE A 24 5.78 -0.35 0.57
C ILE A 24 7.14 -0.51 1.27
N GLN A 25 8.24 -0.15 0.58
CA GLN A 25 9.59 -0.39 1.08
C GLN A 25 10.11 0.73 2.00
N THR A 26 9.75 1.97 1.70
CA THR A 26 10.31 3.17 2.35
C THR A 26 9.33 3.83 3.31
N GLY A 27 8.03 3.53 3.18
CA GLY A 27 6.97 4.24 3.89
C GLY A 27 6.79 5.70 3.42
N ILE A 28 7.38 6.11 2.30
CA ILE A 28 7.16 7.44 1.74
C ILE A 28 5.68 7.61 1.43
N VAL A 29 5.10 8.69 1.94
CA VAL A 29 3.68 9.02 1.75
C VAL A 29 3.57 10.17 0.75
N THR A 30 2.72 9.99 -0.26
CA THR A 30 2.28 11.05 -1.16
C THR A 30 0.79 11.30 -0.97
N GLY A 31 0.39 12.56 -0.81
CA GLY A 31 -1.01 12.95 -0.56
C GLY A 31 -1.22 13.54 0.83
N VAL A 32 -2.48 13.62 1.27
CA VAL A 32 -2.86 14.24 2.54
C VAL A 32 -3.78 13.30 3.30
N MET A 33 -3.46 13.05 4.58
CA MET A 33 -4.29 12.26 5.48
C MET A 33 -4.05 12.67 6.94
N PRO A 34 -5.05 12.60 7.83
CA PRO A 34 -4.87 12.92 9.24
C PRO A 34 -3.80 12.04 9.90
N LYS A 35 -3.00 12.64 10.78
CA LYS A 35 -1.88 11.96 11.48
C LYS A 35 -2.29 10.66 12.16
N ARG A 36 -3.51 10.59 12.73
CA ARG A 36 -4.04 9.37 13.37
C ARG A 36 -4.24 8.23 12.37
N ALA A 37 -4.80 8.53 11.19
CA ALA A 37 -5.01 7.55 10.15
C ALA A 37 -3.68 7.10 9.51
N LEU A 38 -2.72 8.03 9.33
CA LEU A 38 -1.37 7.66 8.91
C LEU A 38 -0.68 6.70 9.90
N ARG A 39 -0.81 6.94 11.21
CA ARG A 39 -0.25 6.02 12.22
C ARG A 39 -0.81 4.60 12.08
N MET A 40 -2.12 4.49 11.91
CA MET A 40 -2.79 3.20 11.69
C MET A 40 -2.28 2.53 10.41
N LEU A 41 -2.12 3.30 9.32
CA LEU A 41 -1.58 2.77 8.07
C LEU A 41 -0.14 2.28 8.19
N PHE A 42 0.71 2.98 8.96
CA PHE A 42 2.09 2.54 9.21
C PHE A 42 2.14 1.27 10.05
N GLU A 43 1.34 1.17 11.11
CA GLU A 43 1.22 -0.06 11.91
C GLU A 43 0.74 -1.23 11.04
N TRP A 44 -0.20 -0.99 10.13
CA TRP A 44 -0.67 -2.01 9.18
C TRP A 44 0.39 -2.36 8.14
N LEU A 45 1.12 -1.37 7.59
CA LEU A 45 2.21 -1.59 6.65
C LEU A 45 3.30 -2.48 7.28
N GLU A 46 3.74 -2.17 8.51
CA GLU A 46 4.77 -2.93 9.20
C GLU A 46 4.39 -4.41 9.39
N ASN A 47 3.12 -4.67 9.74
CA ASN A 47 2.64 -6.04 9.95
C ASN A 47 2.41 -6.82 8.64
N ASN A 48 2.25 -6.15 7.50
CA ASN A 48 1.83 -6.77 6.24
C ASN A 48 2.81 -6.51 5.08
N GLN A 49 4.01 -6.00 5.36
CA GLN A 49 4.97 -5.56 4.35
C GLN A 49 5.34 -6.69 3.37
N ASP A 50 5.56 -7.90 3.88
CA ASP A 50 5.90 -9.08 3.07
C ASP A 50 4.75 -9.48 2.14
N GLU A 51 3.52 -9.52 2.66
CA GLU A 51 2.32 -9.85 1.88
C GLU A 51 2.04 -8.79 0.79
N LEU A 52 2.27 -7.52 1.11
CA LEU A 52 2.17 -6.40 0.17
C LEU A 52 3.20 -6.53 -0.96
N MET A 53 4.44 -6.90 -0.63
CA MET A 53 5.49 -7.14 -1.61
C MET A 53 5.20 -8.37 -2.48
N GLU A 54 4.65 -9.44 -1.90
CA GLU A 54 4.22 -10.61 -2.68
C GLU A 54 3.11 -10.22 -3.66
N ASN A 55 2.12 -9.46 -3.20
CA ASN A 55 1.04 -8.98 -4.04
C ASN A 55 1.53 -8.05 -5.14
N TRP A 56 2.52 -7.20 -4.86
CA TRP A 56 3.18 -6.39 -5.87
C TRP A 56 3.78 -7.25 -6.99
N GLU A 57 4.53 -8.29 -6.63
CA GLU A 57 5.12 -9.23 -7.59
C GLU A 57 4.07 -10.04 -8.36
N ARG A 58 2.95 -10.41 -7.72
CA ARG A 58 1.81 -11.06 -8.38
C ARG A 58 1.15 -10.12 -9.38
N ALA A 59 0.93 -8.85 -9.01
CA ALA A 59 0.36 -7.82 -9.88
C ALA A 59 1.21 -7.61 -11.14
N ARG A 60 2.54 -7.47 -10.98
CA ARG A 60 3.49 -7.36 -12.10
C ARG A 60 3.41 -8.55 -13.06
N LYS A 61 3.17 -9.75 -12.52
CA LYS A 61 3.01 -10.99 -13.28
C LYS A 61 1.57 -11.23 -13.76
N ARG A 62 0.66 -10.25 -13.60
CA ARG A 62 -0.77 -10.35 -13.92
C ARG A 62 -1.47 -11.55 -13.26
N LYS A 63 -0.99 -11.97 -12.10
CA LYS A 63 -1.62 -12.99 -11.28
C LYS A 63 -2.69 -12.34 -10.39
N PRO A 64 -3.70 -13.10 -9.93
CA PRO A 64 -4.61 -12.64 -8.90
C PRO A 64 -3.84 -12.13 -7.67
N LEU A 65 -4.44 -11.24 -6.87
CA LEU A 65 -3.88 -10.82 -5.58
C LEU A 65 -4.34 -11.74 -4.45
N GLN A 66 -3.54 -11.85 -3.39
CA GLN A 66 -3.89 -12.53 -2.15
C GLN A 66 -4.62 -11.52 -1.26
N LYS A 67 -5.61 -11.99 -0.50
CA LYS A 67 -6.26 -11.13 0.49
C LYS A 67 -5.31 -10.92 1.65
N ILE A 68 -5.06 -9.66 1.98
CA ILE A 68 -4.37 -9.23 3.20
C ILE A 68 -5.45 -8.84 4.20
N PRO A 69 -5.34 -9.22 5.48
CA PRO A 69 -6.28 -8.79 6.51
C PRO A 69 -6.43 -7.26 6.54
N PRO A 70 -7.66 -6.72 6.62
CA PRO A 70 -7.86 -5.28 6.68
C PRO A 70 -7.30 -4.71 7.98
N LEU A 71 -7.10 -3.40 7.97
CA LEU A 71 -6.75 -2.62 9.15
C LEU A 71 -7.89 -2.74 10.18
N ALA A 72 -7.57 -3.24 11.38
CA ALA A 72 -8.52 -3.51 12.46
C ALA A 72 -9.08 -2.24 13.12
#